data_AF-A0A163YVC2-F1
#
_entry.id   AF-A0A163YVC2-F1
#
_cell.length_a   1.000
_cell.length_b   1.000
_cell.length_c   1.000
_cell.angle_alpha   90.00
_cell.angle_beta   90.00
_cell.angle_gamma   90.00
#
_symmetry.space_group_name_H-M   'P 1'
#
loop_
_entity.id
_entity.type
_entity.pdbx_description
1 polymer ?
#
loop_
_entity_poly.entity_id
_entity_poly.type
_entity_poly.pdbx_seq_one_letter_code
_entity_poly.pdbx_strand_id
1 'polypeptide(L)'
;MAWVYLTIAGIMEVVWAIGLKYTQGWTRLWPSVVTIAGMIVSFYFLSQALKTLPIGTAYAIWTGIGALGTVIVGMFFLGEPRDLLRVLFLMCIVGGIVGLKATA
;
A
#
# COMPACT_ATOMS: atom_id res chain seq x y z
N MET A 1 12.87 -2.80 -14.84
CA MET A 1 12.26 -3.87 -14.01
C MET A 1 11.90 -3.44 -12.60
N ALA A 2 12.74 -2.67 -11.90
CA ALA A 2 12.50 -2.23 -10.53
C ALA A 2 11.13 -1.54 -10.27
N TRP A 3 10.70 -0.68 -11.20
CA TRP A 3 9.39 -0.03 -11.14
C TRP A 3 8.22 -1.02 -11.19
N VAL A 4 8.33 -2.11 -11.96
CA VAL A 4 7.31 -3.17 -12.00
C VAL A 4 7.25 -3.91 -10.66
N TYR A 5 8.42 -4.25 -10.09
CA TYR A 5 8.49 -4.83 -8.76
C TYR A 5 7.90 -3.91 -7.70
N LEU A 6 8.15 -2.59 -7.80
CA LEU A 6 7.60 -1.61 -6.89
C LEU A 6 6.08 -1.51 -6.98
N THR A 7 5.52 -1.55 -8.20
CA THR A 7 4.07 -1.58 -8.40
C THR A 7 3.45 -2.86 -7.84
N ILE A 8 4.06 -4.03 -8.09
CA ILE A 8 3.60 -5.30 -7.53
C ILE A 8 3.66 -5.27 -6.00
N ALA A 9 4.75 -4.74 -5.42
CA ALA A 9 4.90 -4.57 -3.98
C ALA A 9 3.79 -3.69 -3.41
N GLY A 10 3.47 -2.56 -4.05
CA GLY A 10 2.40 -1.68 -3.62
C GLY A 10 1.01 -2.31 -3.73
N ILE A 11 0.73 -3.08 -4.78
CA ILE A 11 -0.55 -3.80 -4.90
C ILE A 11 -0.68 -4.86 -3.81
N MET A 12 0.39 -5.62 -3.55
CA MET A 12 0.40 -6.61 -2.46
C MET A 12 0.23 -5.95 -1.09
N GLU A 13 0.74 -4.72 -0.93
CA GLU A 13 0.49 -3.90 0.25
C GLU A 13 -0.99 -3.66 0.51
N VAL A 14 -1.72 -3.27 -0.54
CA VAL A 14 -3.17 -3.10 -0.47
C VAL A 14 -3.87 -4.40 -0.06
N VAL A 15 -3.47 -5.53 -0.65
CA VAL A 15 -4.06 -6.84 -0.38
C VAL A 15 -3.89 -7.24 1.09
N TRP A 16 -2.68 -7.16 1.64
CA TRP A 16 -2.47 -7.57 3.02
C TRP A 16 -3.04 -6.56 4.02
N ALA A 17 -3.02 -5.26 3.73
CA ALA A 17 -3.59 -4.25 4.62
C ALA A 17 -5.11 -4.39 4.76
N ILE A 18 -5.80 -4.73 3.67
CA ILE A 18 -7.23 -5.07 3.72
C ILE A 18 -7.44 -6.42 4.41
N GLY A 19 -6.62 -7.42 4.05
CA GLY A 19 -6.64 -8.75 4.67
C GLY A 19 -6.55 -8.66 6.19
N LEU A 20 -5.72 -7.75 6.72
CA LEU A 20 -5.55 -7.50 8.15
C LEU A 20 -6.87 -7.17 8.84
N LYS A 21 -7.74 -6.36 8.22
CA LYS A 21 -9.09 -6.05 8.74
C LYS A 21 -9.99 -7.29 8.80
N TYR A 22 -9.83 -8.23 7.87
CA TYR A 22 -10.56 -9.49 7.85
C TYR A 22 -10.01 -10.57 8.78
N THR A 23 -8.79 -10.42 9.32
CA THR A 23 -8.23 -11.37 10.30
C THR A 23 -9.01 -11.41 11.63
N GLN A 24 -9.78 -10.36 11.94
CA GLN A 24 -10.44 -10.17 13.23
C GLN A 24 -9.47 -10.36 14.41
N GLY A 25 -8.31 -9.68 14.34
CA GLY A 25 -7.26 -9.82 15.34
C GLY A 25 -6.58 -11.18 15.32
N TRP A 26 -6.31 -11.71 14.11
CA TRP A 26 -5.65 -13.00 13.89
C TRP A 26 -6.45 -14.25 14.28
N THR A 27 -7.75 -14.12 14.55
CA THR A 27 -8.62 -15.25 14.91
C THR A 27 -9.08 -16.06 13.69
N ARG A 28 -9.13 -15.45 12.50
CA ARG A 28 -9.52 -16.15 11.26
C ARG A 28 -8.29 -16.64 10.48
N LEU A 29 -8.19 -17.95 10.30
CA LEU A 29 -7.04 -18.61 9.66
C LEU A 29 -6.80 -18.16 8.21
N TRP A 30 -7.82 -18.24 7.34
CA TRP A 30 -7.63 -17.94 5.92
C TRP A 30 -7.22 -16.48 5.63
N PRO A 31 -7.89 -15.44 6.19
CA PRO A 31 -7.44 -14.07 6.05
C PRO A 31 -6.04 -13.83 6.64
N SER A 32 -5.69 -14.51 7.74
CA SER A 32 -4.36 -14.40 8.35
C SER A 32 -3.27 -14.94 7.44
N VAL A 33 -3.49 -16.10 6.81
CA VAL A 33 -2.56 -16.69 5.84
C VAL A 33 -2.38 -15.77 4.64
N VAL A 34 -3.47 -15.24 4.07
CA VAL A 34 -3.40 -14.32 2.93
C VAL A 34 -2.66 -13.03 3.31
N THR A 35 -2.89 -12.51 4.51
CA THR A 35 -2.22 -11.30 5.01
C THR A 35 -0.71 -11.53 5.14
N ILE A 36 -0.29 -12.62 5.78
CA ILE A 36 1.14 -12.94 5.95
C ILE A 36 1.81 -13.20 4.60
N ALA A 37 1.17 -13.98 3.72
CA ALA A 37 1.70 -14.23 2.38
C ALA A 37 1.84 -12.94 1.58
N GLY A 38 0.83 -12.07 1.61
CA GLY A 38 0.86 -10.76 0.95
C GLY A 38 1.95 -9.85 1.51
N MET A 39 2.18 -9.84 2.83
CA MET A 39 3.28 -9.11 3.45
C MET A 39 4.64 -9.61 2.94
N ILE A 40 4.87 -10.93 2.95
CA ILE A 40 6.13 -11.52 2.50
C ILE A 40 6.40 -11.17 1.03
N VAL A 41 5.40 -11.34 0.16
CA VAL A 41 5.52 -11.04 -1.27
C VAL A 41 5.77 -9.54 -1.49
N SER A 42 5.03 -8.68 -0.78
CA SER A 42 5.22 -7.22 -0.83
C SER A 42 6.65 -6.82 -0.48
N PHE A 43 7.17 -7.29 0.65
CA PHE A 43 8.53 -6.97 1.10
C PHE A 43 9.60 -7.55 0.18
N TYR A 44 9.39 -8.74 -0.37
CA TYR A 44 10.32 -9.34 -1.32
C TYR A 44 10.48 -8.48 -2.58
N PHE A 45 9.37 -8.04 -3.19
CA PHE A 45 9.41 -7.20 -4.37
C PHE A 45 9.92 -5.78 -4.07
N LEU A 46 9.60 -5.22 -2.90
CA LEU A 46 10.17 -3.96 -2.44
C LEU A 46 11.70 -4.06 -2.32
N SER A 47 12.19 -5.11 -1.66
CA SER A 47 13.64 -5.40 -1.53
C SER A 47 14.32 -5.47 -2.90
N GLN A 48 13.67 -6.11 -3.88
CA GLN A 48 14.21 -6.20 -5.24
C GLN A 48 14.22 -4.84 -5.96
N ALA A 49 13.23 -3.98 -5.72
CA ALA A 49 13.21 -2.62 -6.26
C ALA A 49 14.31 -1.73 -5.65
N LEU A 50 14.54 -1.87 -4.34
CA LEU A 50 15.54 -1.12 -3.57
C LEU A 50 16.99 -1.39 -3.99
N LYS A 51 17.27 -2.50 -4.68
CA LYS A 51 18.60 -2.76 -5.27
C LYS A 51 19.01 -1.75 -6.34
N THR A 52 18.05 -1.00 -6.87
CA THR A 52 18.27 -0.07 -8.00
C THR A 52 17.69 1.32 -7.76
N LEU A 53 16.64 1.43 -6.94
CA LEU A 53 15.99 2.69 -6.64
C LEU A 53 16.44 3.21 -5.26
N PRO A 54 16.62 4.53 -5.10
CA PRO A 54 16.84 5.13 -3.80
C PRO A 54 15.70 4.77 -2.83
N ILE A 55 16.07 4.46 -1.58
CA ILE A 55 15.10 4.01 -0.57
C ILE A 55 14.00 5.04 -0.32
N GLY A 56 14.32 6.33 -0.29
CA GLY A 56 13.33 7.39 -0.11
C GLY A 56 12.26 7.39 -1.20
N THR A 57 12.68 7.32 -2.46
CA THR A 57 11.78 7.30 -3.63
C THR A 57 10.94 6.04 -3.66
N ALA A 58 11.58 4.87 -3.49
CA ALA A 58 10.88 3.59 -3.50
C ALA A 58 9.86 3.48 -2.36
N TYR A 59 10.23 3.85 -1.14
CA TYR A 59 9.35 3.76 0.02
C TYR A 59 8.17 4.73 -0.08
N ALA A 60 8.40 5.97 -0.55
CA ALA A 60 7.33 6.94 -0.76
C ALA A 60 6.29 6.45 -1.78
N ILE A 61 6.74 5.85 -2.88
CA ILE A 61 5.82 5.32 -3.90
C ILE A 61 5.12 4.05 -3.41
N TRP A 62 5.83 3.13 -2.75
CA TRP A 62 5.28 1.90 -2.20
C TRP A 62 4.13 2.23 -1.22
N THR A 63 4.43 2.99 -0.17
CA THR A 63 3.43 3.45 0.81
C THR A 63 2.31 4.27 0.18
N GLY A 64 2.60 5.05 -0.87
CA GLY A 64 1.59 5.79 -1.62
C GLY A 64 0.57 4.90 -2.32
N ILE A 65 1.04 3.88 -3.03
CA ILE A 65 0.17 2.89 -3.68
C ILE A 65 -0.63 2.13 -2.60
N GLY A 66 0.02 1.72 -1.52
CA GLY A 66 -0.62 1.05 -0.39
C GLY A 66 -1.75 1.89 0.22
N ALA A 67 -1.47 3.14 0.57
CA ALA A 67 -2.43 4.06 1.19
C ALA A 67 -3.59 4.43 0.24
N LEU A 68 -3.30 4.76 -1.02
CA LEU A 68 -4.34 5.06 -2.01
C LEU A 68 -5.24 3.85 -2.24
N GLY A 69 -4.64 2.69 -2.50
CA GLY A 69 -5.36 1.48 -2.81
C GLY A 69 -6.20 0.98 -1.63
N THR A 70 -5.66 1.02 -0.40
CA THR A 70 -6.44 0.63 0.80
C THR A 70 -7.64 1.53 1.00
N VAL A 71 -7.51 2.84 0.82
CA VAL A 71 -8.65 3.73 1.01
C VAL A 71 -9.67 3.59 -0.11
N ILE A 72 -9.24 3.47 -1.38
CA ILE A 72 -10.14 3.21 -2.50
C ILE A 72 -10.92 1.92 -2.24
N VAL A 73 -10.24 0.82 -1.94
CA VAL A 73 -10.92 -0.45 -1.67
C VAL A 73 -11.77 -0.35 -0.39
N GLY A 74 -11.35 0.39 0.63
CA GLY A 74 -12.16 0.66 1.82
C GLY A 74 -13.47 1.39 1.52
N MET A 75 -13.44 2.38 0.63
CA MET A 75 -14.63 3.13 0.19
C MET A 75 -15.59 2.31 -0.69
N PHE A 76 -15.08 1.31 -1.42
CA PHE A 76 -15.89 0.47 -2.32
C PHE A 76 -16.37 -0.83 -1.65
N PHE A 77 -15.51 -1.52 -0.91
CA PHE A 77 -15.78 -2.86 -0.36
C PHE A 77 -16.12 -2.86 1.14
N LEU A 78 -15.57 -1.93 1.92
CA LEU A 78 -15.80 -1.86 3.36
C LEU A 78 -16.89 -0.85 3.75
N GLY A 79 -17.48 -0.17 2.77
CA GLY A 79 -18.55 0.82 2.99
C GLY A 79 -18.08 2.04 3.80
N GLU A 80 -16.78 2.33 3.80
CA GLU A 80 -16.27 3.42 4.61
C GLU A 80 -16.75 4.80 4.12
N PRO A 81 -16.90 5.78 5.03
CA PRO A 81 -17.43 7.10 4.67
C PRO A 81 -16.58 7.77 3.58
N ARG A 82 -17.26 8.25 2.53
CA ARG A 82 -16.68 9.03 1.43
C ARG A 82 -16.71 10.53 1.76
N ASP A 83 -16.19 10.87 2.92
CA ASP A 83 -16.18 12.25 3.39
C ASP A 83 -15.26 13.11 2.50
N LEU A 84 -15.72 14.30 2.12
CA LEU A 84 -14.95 15.25 1.31
C LEU A 84 -13.63 15.65 1.98
N LEU A 85 -13.61 15.80 3.32
CA LEU A 85 -12.40 16.08 4.08
C LEU A 85 -11.42 14.90 4.02
N ARG A 86 -11.92 13.66 4.06
CA ARG A 86 -11.08 12.47 3.95
C ARG A 86 -10.37 12.42 2.61
N VAL A 87 -11.09 12.70 1.53
CA VAL A 87 -10.50 12.78 0.17
C VAL A 87 -9.47 13.90 0.09
N LEU A 88 -9.74 15.07 0.68
CA LEU A 88 -8.79 16.19 0.73
C LEU A 88 -7.46 15.81 1.40
N PHE A 89 -7.50 15.21 2.59
CA PHE A 89 -6.27 14.79 3.28
C PHE A 89 -5.54 13.68 2.54
N LEU A 90 -6.27 12.83 1.83
CA LEU A 90 -5.70 11.82 0.96
C LEU A 90 -4.93 12.45 -0.20
N MET A 91 -5.49 13.48 -0.82
CA MET A 91 -4.82 14.28 -1.84
C MET A 91 -3.57 14.99 -1.28
N CYS A 92 -3.58 15.42 -0.02
CA CYS A 92 -2.37 15.95 0.64
C CYS A 92 -1.27 14.90 0.79
N ILE A 93 -1.61 13.65 1.15
CA ILE A 93 -0.65 12.55 1.20
C ILE A 93 -0.04 12.29 -0.18
N VAL A 94 -0.89 12.22 -1.21
CA VAL A 94 -0.42 12.06 -2.60
C VAL A 94 0.48 13.22 -3.02
N GLY A 95 0.10 14.45 -2.70
CA GLY A 95 0.90 15.64 -2.97
C GLY A 95 2.28 15.58 -2.30
N GLY A 96 2.33 15.15 -1.03
CA GLY A 96 3.59 14.95 -0.31
C GLY A 96 4.48 13.88 -0.95
N ILE A 97 3.89 12.78 -1.42
CA ILE A 97 4.62 11.69 -2.10
C ILE A 97 5.15 12.14 -3.45
N VAL A 98 4.34 12.87 -4.23
CA VAL A 98 4.77 13.44 -5.52
C VAL A 98 5.88 14.47 -5.31
N GLY A 99 5.77 15.34 -4.29
CA GLY A 99 6.81 16.30 -3.92
C GLY A 99 8.12 15.61 -3.54
N LEU A 100 8.06 14.57 -2.71
CA LEU A 100 9.24 13.76 -2.34
C LEU A 100 9.88 13.11 -3.57
N LYS A 101 9.07 12.53 -4.47
CA LYS A 101 9.56 11.95 -5.73
C LYS A 101 10.21 12.99 -6.64
N ALA A 102 9.66 14.21 -6.70
CA ALA A 102 10.19 15.28 -7.54
C ALA A 102 11.51 15.87 -7.02
N THR A 103 11.81 15.65 -5.74
CA THR A 103 13.00 16.21 -5.06
C THR A 103 14.09 15.15 -4.81
N ALA A 104 13.86 13.89 -5.23
CA ALA A 104 14.77 12.76 -5.09
C ALA A 104 15.30 12.30 -6.45
#